data_AF-A0A9E5GZU4-F1
#
_entry.id   AF-A0A9E5GZU4-F1
#
_cell.length_a   1.000
_cell.length_b   1.000
_cell.length_c   1.000
_cell.angle_alpha   90.00
_cell.angle_beta   90.00
_cell.angle_gamma   90.00
#
_symmetry.space_group_name_H-M   'P 1'
#
loop_
_entity.id
_entity.type
_entity.pdbx_description
1 polymer ?
#
loop_
_entity_poly.entity_id
_entity_poly.type
_entity_poly.pdbx_seq_one_letter_code
_entity_poly.pdbx_strand_id
1 'polypeptide(L)'
;MTELPSHKNSQNSINSEGETYSPYAGVMKRGLAAYFDIMLLTIPYMFLLAYFSPVPLFRLQDPESLRQYQDFTHSLPVILFSQIGFFIYFTLQYRSRYQATPGMRLVDIKLTSEDLKKPSWASLTLRYALYVMPTLALLFSQKANLIDPNNTTLNISFSAITALVLILMIALTKHKQTYYDMVAKTVVLQKPKKADSPFVYAGLRQRFSSNFLDTLVIIVLLTLITFALFKILPPDTASSFSPFPVYFLSLTAAFLVPFAYSASQHCSKHQATLGMRINKIKIMTTDHQKPSVKQLFLRYIIAIAIFPFTLLNILTACMIFSTDRKQAHYDKMSKVIFVETSK
;
A
#
# COMPACT_ATOMS: atom_id res chain seq x y z
N MET A 1 -39.01 -1.00 27.92
CA MET A 1 -38.70 -0.30 26.67
C MET A 1 -37.65 0.77 27.01
N THR A 2 -36.39 0.46 26.75
CA THR A 2 -35.26 1.31 27.13
C THR A 2 -34.94 2.19 25.92
N GLU A 3 -35.27 3.47 25.99
CA GLU A 3 -34.96 4.44 24.94
C GLU A 3 -33.44 4.53 24.76
N LEU A 4 -32.99 4.22 23.54
CA LEU A 4 -31.62 4.46 23.12
C LEU A 4 -31.35 5.98 23.11
N PRO A 5 -30.22 6.45 23.65
CA PRO A 5 -29.91 7.87 23.70
C PRO A 5 -29.82 8.44 22.28
N SER A 6 -30.62 9.48 22.01
CA SER A 6 -30.58 10.21 20.75
C SER A 6 -29.18 10.79 20.54
N HIS A 7 -28.51 10.36 19.46
CA HIS A 7 -27.23 10.89 19.02
C HIS A 7 -27.39 12.38 18.65
N LYS A 8 -27.11 13.27 19.61
CA LYS A 8 -26.89 14.69 19.35
C LYS A 8 -25.60 14.86 18.54
N ASN A 9 -25.78 15.26 17.28
CA ASN A 9 -24.91 16.16 16.52
C ASN A 9 -23.40 16.02 16.76
N SER A 10 -22.76 15.00 16.17
CA SER A 10 -21.43 15.26 15.64
C SER A 10 -21.63 16.11 14.39
N GLN A 11 -21.37 17.41 14.55
CA GLN A 11 -21.37 18.44 13.51
C GLN A 11 -21.01 17.86 12.14
N ASN A 12 -22.03 17.75 11.29
CA ASN A 12 -21.83 17.91 9.86
C ASN A 12 -21.17 19.29 9.71
N SER A 13 -19.89 19.32 9.38
CA SER A 13 -19.31 20.50 8.77
C SER A 13 -20.06 20.70 7.46
N ILE A 14 -21.13 21.49 7.52
CA ILE A 14 -21.85 21.97 6.35
C ILE A 14 -20.86 22.87 5.63
N ASN A 15 -20.11 22.30 4.70
CA ASN A 15 -19.45 23.10 3.69
C ASN A 15 -20.54 23.76 2.86
N SER A 16 -20.31 25.00 2.44
CA SER A 16 -21.23 25.87 1.69
C SER A 16 -21.62 25.35 0.30
N GLU A 17 -21.30 24.10 -0.03
CA GLU A 17 -21.75 23.39 -1.23
C GLU A 17 -22.17 21.97 -0.79
N GLY A 18 -23.41 21.59 -1.08
CA GLY A 18 -24.20 20.52 -0.43
C GLY A 18 -23.71 19.07 -0.47
N GLU A 19 -22.41 18.78 -0.57
CA GLU A 19 -21.88 17.42 -0.45
C GLU A 19 -21.64 17.02 1.01
N THR A 20 -22.57 16.26 1.60
CA THR A 20 -22.39 15.62 2.91
C THR A 20 -21.40 14.46 2.78
N TYR A 21 -20.12 14.72 3.04
CA TYR A 21 -19.10 13.67 3.07
C TYR A 21 -19.35 12.69 4.22
N SER A 22 -19.57 11.42 3.89
CA SER A 22 -19.70 10.35 4.89
C SER A 22 -18.42 10.23 5.74
N PRO A 23 -18.50 10.26 7.09
CA PRO A 23 -17.32 10.14 7.96
C PRO A 23 -16.74 8.71 7.96
N TYR A 24 -17.40 7.75 7.32
CA TYR A 24 -17.00 6.35 7.28
C TYR A 24 -16.09 6.04 6.10
N ALA A 25 -15.04 5.27 6.37
CA ALA A 25 -14.10 4.83 5.35
C ALA A 25 -14.76 3.83 4.38
N GLY A 26 -14.65 4.10 3.08
CA GLY A 26 -15.17 3.22 2.03
C GLY A 26 -14.27 2.02 1.73
N VAL A 27 -14.74 1.18 0.80
CA VAL A 27 -14.09 -0.07 0.38
C VAL A 27 -12.62 0.14 0.02
N MET A 28 -12.32 1.13 -0.83
CA MET A 28 -10.97 1.35 -1.32
C MET A 28 -9.95 1.66 -0.21
N LYS A 29 -10.28 2.59 0.70
CA LYS A 29 -9.38 2.92 1.82
C LYS A 29 -9.17 1.70 2.74
N ARG A 30 -10.23 0.95 3.04
CA ARG A 30 -10.15 -0.26 3.88
C ARG A 30 -9.32 -1.36 3.21
N GLY A 31 -9.57 -1.63 1.92
CA GLY A 31 -8.84 -2.63 1.14
C GLY A 31 -7.36 -2.30 1.05
N LEU A 32 -7.01 -1.02 0.83
CA LEU A 32 -5.63 -0.57 0.81
C LEU A 32 -4.92 -0.72 2.15
N ALA A 33 -5.60 -0.38 3.24
CA ALA A 33 -5.07 -0.56 4.58
C ALA A 33 -4.79 -2.05 4.86
N ALA A 34 -5.78 -2.92 4.61
CA ALA A 34 -5.65 -4.36 4.81
C ALA A 34 -4.52 -4.96 3.98
N TYR A 35 -4.42 -4.57 2.71
CA TYR A 35 -3.36 -5.01 1.82
C TYR A 35 -1.96 -4.62 2.35
N PHE A 36 -1.78 -3.38 2.81
CA PHE A 36 -0.50 -2.95 3.37
C PHE A 36 -0.14 -3.71 4.66
N ASP A 37 -1.13 -3.92 5.53
CA ASP A 37 -0.93 -4.68 6.77
C ASP A 37 -0.57 -6.15 6.46
N ILE A 38 -1.19 -6.76 5.45
CA ILE A 38 -0.83 -8.11 4.99
C ILE A 38 0.62 -8.14 4.53
N MET A 39 1.04 -7.22 3.65
CA MET A 39 2.44 -7.16 3.20
C MET A 39 3.42 -7.01 4.36
N LEU A 40 3.11 -6.14 5.32
CA LEU A 40 3.94 -5.93 6.51
C LEU A 40 4.03 -7.19 7.38
N LEU A 41 2.94 -7.94 7.50
CA LEU A 41 2.86 -9.17 8.29
C LEU A 41 3.44 -10.39 7.56
N THR A 42 3.43 -10.40 6.22
CA THR A 42 4.02 -11.48 5.42
C THR A 42 5.52 -11.57 5.65
N ILE A 43 6.24 -10.44 5.78
CA ILE A 43 7.70 -10.45 5.98
C ILE A 43 8.13 -11.24 7.23
N PRO A 44 7.69 -10.88 8.47
CA PRO A 44 8.06 -11.64 9.66
C PRO A 44 7.49 -13.08 9.64
N TYR A 45 6.34 -13.29 9.02
CA TYR A 45 5.80 -14.65 8.82
C TYR A 45 6.72 -15.51 7.95
N MET A 46 7.26 -14.97 6.85
CA MET A 46 8.23 -15.67 6.00
C MET A 46 9.52 -16.00 6.74
N PHE A 47 10.04 -15.09 7.57
CA PHE A 47 11.19 -15.39 8.42
C PHE A 47 10.90 -16.50 9.43
N LEU A 48 9.71 -16.50 10.01
CA LEU A 48 9.28 -17.52 10.96
C LEU A 48 9.14 -18.88 10.27
N LEU A 49 8.52 -18.92 9.09
CA LEU A 49 8.44 -20.14 8.28
C LEU A 49 9.83 -20.65 7.93
N ALA A 50 10.73 -19.78 7.48
CA ALA A 50 12.10 -20.17 7.14
C ALA A 50 12.88 -20.72 8.36
N TYR A 51 12.68 -20.14 9.54
CA TYR A 51 13.37 -20.54 10.77
C TYR A 51 12.87 -21.88 11.33
N PHE A 52 11.56 -22.09 11.34
CA PHE A 52 10.96 -23.33 11.88
C PHE A 52 10.73 -24.42 10.84
N SER A 53 11.03 -24.15 9.56
CA SER A 53 10.84 -25.15 8.51
C SER A 53 11.74 -26.36 8.78
N PRO A 54 11.21 -27.59 8.65
CA PRO A 54 12.03 -28.79 8.67
C PRO A 54 12.94 -28.89 7.43
N VAL A 55 12.69 -28.08 6.39
CA VAL A 55 13.40 -28.08 5.11
C VAL A 55 14.18 -26.78 4.95
N PRO A 56 15.51 -26.81 4.80
CA PRO A 56 16.28 -25.62 4.48
C PRO A 56 15.87 -24.99 3.14
N LEU A 57 15.77 -23.66 3.07
CA LEU A 57 15.28 -22.95 1.88
C LEU A 57 16.05 -23.28 0.59
N PHE A 58 17.36 -23.54 0.69
CA PHE A 58 18.18 -23.89 -0.48
C PHE A 58 17.86 -25.27 -1.07
N ARG A 59 17.13 -26.12 -0.34
CA ARG A 59 16.66 -27.44 -0.83
C ARG A 59 15.30 -27.37 -1.51
N LEU A 60 14.64 -26.22 -1.58
CA LEU A 60 13.31 -26.09 -2.21
C LEU A 60 13.30 -26.34 -3.73
N GLN A 61 14.47 -26.52 -4.36
CA GLN A 61 14.57 -26.98 -5.75
C GLN A 61 14.24 -28.47 -5.90
N ASP A 62 14.41 -29.26 -4.83
CA ASP A 62 14.07 -30.67 -4.81
C ASP A 62 12.54 -30.84 -4.59
N PRO A 63 11.84 -31.62 -5.45
CA PRO A 63 10.40 -31.78 -5.36
C PRO A 63 9.90 -32.37 -4.02
N GLU A 64 10.64 -33.31 -3.42
CA GLU A 64 10.26 -33.91 -2.13
C GLU A 64 10.37 -32.89 -1.00
N SER A 65 11.49 -32.16 -0.97
CA SER A 65 11.74 -31.05 -0.06
C SER A 65 10.67 -29.95 -0.19
N LEU A 66 10.28 -29.60 -1.43
CA LEU A 66 9.21 -28.65 -1.68
C LEU A 66 7.86 -29.13 -1.13
N ARG A 67 7.54 -30.41 -1.32
CA ARG A 67 6.30 -31.01 -0.79
C ARG A 67 6.28 -31.01 0.73
N GLN A 68 7.37 -31.42 1.38
CA GLN A 68 7.48 -31.38 2.84
C GLN A 68 7.38 -29.96 3.40
N TYR A 69 7.96 -28.98 2.70
CA TYR A 69 7.80 -27.56 3.04
C TYR A 69 6.33 -27.12 2.90
N GLN A 70 5.66 -27.49 1.82
CA GLN A 70 4.24 -27.19 1.60
C GLN A 70 3.36 -27.82 2.69
N ASP A 71 3.57 -29.09 3.03
CA ASP A 71 2.85 -29.79 4.10
C ASP A 71 3.05 -29.11 5.46
N PHE A 72 4.27 -28.66 5.75
CA PHE A 72 4.57 -27.88 6.95
C PHE A 72 3.82 -26.54 6.96
N THR A 73 3.88 -25.76 5.88
CA THR A 73 3.22 -24.44 5.81
C THR A 73 1.70 -24.52 5.90
N HIS A 74 1.09 -25.59 5.41
CA HIS A 74 -0.36 -25.85 5.50
C HIS A 74 -0.76 -26.67 6.74
N SER A 75 0.19 -26.94 7.64
CA SER A 75 -0.12 -27.65 8.87
C SER A 75 -0.98 -26.79 9.81
N LEU A 76 -1.90 -27.44 10.51
CA LEU A 76 -2.81 -26.76 11.44
C LEU A 76 -2.06 -25.96 12.52
N PRO A 77 -0.98 -26.46 13.15
CA PRO A 77 -0.23 -25.67 14.13
C PRO A 77 0.35 -24.38 13.55
N VAL A 78 0.93 -24.42 12.34
CA VAL A 78 1.51 -23.24 11.69
C VAL A 78 0.42 -22.20 11.36
N ILE A 79 -0.71 -22.66 10.83
CA ILE A 79 -1.85 -21.77 10.53
C ILE A 79 -2.38 -21.15 11.82
N LEU A 80 -2.67 -21.93 12.87
CA LEU A 80 -3.17 -21.41 14.14
C LEU A 80 -2.17 -20.44 14.79
N PHE A 81 -0.88 -20.77 14.77
CA PHE A 81 0.16 -19.89 15.29
C PHE A 81 0.18 -18.54 14.55
N SER A 82 0.07 -18.56 13.22
CA SER A 82 -0.02 -17.33 12.40
C SER A 82 -1.26 -16.50 12.77
N GLN A 83 -2.40 -17.15 12.99
CA GLN A 83 -3.65 -16.48 13.39
C GLN A 83 -3.54 -15.83 14.77
N ILE A 84 -2.85 -16.47 15.72
CA ILE A 84 -2.57 -15.88 17.04
C ILE A 84 -1.67 -14.66 16.89
N GLY A 85 -0.62 -14.74 16.08
CA GLY A 85 0.27 -13.60 15.80
C GLY A 85 -0.48 -12.42 15.20
N PHE A 86 -1.33 -12.67 14.20
CA PHE A 86 -2.19 -11.65 13.58
C PHE A 86 -3.21 -11.08 14.57
N PHE A 87 -3.84 -11.91 15.40
CA PHE A 87 -4.74 -11.47 16.45
C PHE A 87 -4.06 -10.47 17.40
N ILE A 88 -2.88 -10.84 17.91
CA ILE A 88 -2.09 -9.99 18.81
C ILE A 88 -1.74 -8.68 18.10
N TYR A 89 -1.23 -8.75 16.87
CA TYR A 89 -0.88 -7.58 16.08
C TYR A 89 -2.07 -6.63 15.92
N PHE A 90 -3.18 -7.11 15.36
CA PHE A 90 -4.33 -6.26 15.07
C PHE A 90 -4.94 -5.68 16.34
N THR A 91 -5.09 -6.49 17.39
CA THR A 91 -5.72 -6.05 18.63
C THR A 91 -4.88 -4.98 19.34
N LEU A 92 -3.56 -5.16 19.40
CA LEU A 92 -2.65 -4.14 19.95
C LEU A 92 -2.68 -2.86 19.13
N GLN A 93 -2.65 -2.94 17.80
CA GLN A 93 -2.70 -1.76 16.93
C GLN A 93 -4.04 -1.01 17.06
N TYR A 94 -5.17 -1.72 17.13
CA TYR A 94 -6.49 -1.12 17.30
C TYR A 94 -6.72 -0.53 18.68
N ARG A 95 -6.07 -1.07 19.72
CA ARG A 95 -6.13 -0.53 21.09
C ARG A 95 -5.15 0.61 21.35
N SER A 96 -4.11 0.73 20.51
CA SER A 96 -3.09 1.77 20.61
C SER A 96 -3.67 3.19 20.63
N ARG A 97 -2.85 4.19 20.98
CA ARG A 97 -3.22 5.61 20.92
C ARG A 97 -3.76 6.04 19.55
N TYR A 98 -3.29 5.40 18.47
CA TYR A 98 -3.67 5.73 17.10
C TYR A 98 -4.97 5.04 16.66
N GLN A 99 -5.37 3.96 17.34
CA GLN A 99 -6.50 3.12 16.97
C GLN A 99 -6.48 2.67 15.50
N ALA A 100 -5.28 2.45 14.97
CA ALA A 100 -5.04 2.23 13.56
C ALA A 100 -3.76 1.43 13.40
N THR A 101 -3.81 0.43 12.53
CA THR A 101 -2.64 -0.28 12.03
C THR A 101 -1.78 0.65 11.16
N PRO A 102 -0.51 0.32 10.91
CA PRO A 102 0.33 0.99 9.91
C PRO A 102 -0.39 1.25 8.58
N GLY A 103 -1.06 0.25 8.01
CA GLY A 103 -1.82 0.38 6.76
C GLY A 103 -2.97 1.38 6.88
N MET A 104 -3.74 1.32 7.97
CA MET A 104 -4.82 2.29 8.23
C MET A 104 -4.29 3.72 8.38
N ARG A 105 -3.14 3.91 9.04
CA ARG A 105 -2.49 5.22 9.17
C ARG A 105 -2.08 5.78 7.81
N LEU A 106 -1.62 4.94 6.88
CA LEU A 106 -1.22 5.37 5.54
C LEU A 106 -2.37 5.90 4.70
N VAL A 107 -3.60 5.46 4.96
CA VAL A 107 -4.81 5.93 4.24
C VAL A 107 -5.71 6.83 5.10
N ASP A 108 -5.19 7.29 6.24
CA ASP A 108 -5.87 8.23 7.14
C ASP A 108 -7.23 7.73 7.66
N ILE A 109 -7.29 6.44 8.00
CA ILE A 109 -8.46 5.83 8.65
C ILE A 109 -8.12 5.29 10.03
N LYS A 110 -9.13 5.15 10.89
CA LYS A 110 -8.99 4.59 12.25
C LYS A 110 -10.21 3.77 12.64
N LEU A 111 -10.00 2.79 13.50
CA LEU A 111 -11.07 1.95 14.07
C LEU A 111 -11.54 2.54 15.40
N THR A 112 -12.85 2.59 15.60
CA THR A 112 -13.43 3.05 16.88
C THR A 112 -14.68 2.23 17.21
N SER A 113 -15.14 2.27 18.46
CA SER A 113 -16.48 1.75 18.78
C SER A 113 -17.55 2.64 18.14
N GLU A 114 -18.79 2.14 18.04
CA GLU A 114 -19.94 2.92 17.56
C GLU A 114 -20.14 4.23 18.34
N ASP A 115 -19.88 4.21 19.66
CA ASP A 115 -19.88 5.40 20.53
C ASP A 115 -18.69 6.36 20.31
N LEU A 116 -17.88 6.14 19.26
CA LEU A 116 -16.68 6.91 18.92
C LEU A 116 -15.57 6.87 19.99
N LYS A 117 -15.61 5.86 20.88
CA LYS A 117 -14.60 5.62 21.92
C LYS A 117 -13.61 4.53 21.50
N LYS A 118 -12.53 4.37 22.25
CA LYS A 118 -11.58 3.27 22.02
C LYS A 118 -12.28 1.90 22.16
N PRO A 119 -12.21 1.01 21.16
CA PRO A 119 -12.81 -0.32 21.23
C PRO A 119 -12.32 -1.11 22.45
N SER A 120 -13.20 -1.88 23.08
CA SER A 120 -12.85 -2.77 24.18
C SER A 120 -12.12 -4.02 23.67
N TRP A 121 -11.39 -4.71 24.55
CA TRP A 121 -10.72 -5.97 24.20
C TRP A 121 -11.72 -7.02 23.70
N ALA A 122 -12.86 -7.17 24.37
CA ALA A 122 -13.91 -8.11 23.95
C ALA A 122 -14.45 -7.81 22.54
N SER A 123 -14.69 -6.53 22.24
CA SER A 123 -15.12 -6.07 20.91
C SER A 123 -14.07 -6.41 19.84
N LEU A 124 -12.79 -6.14 20.11
CA LEU A 124 -11.70 -6.45 19.17
C LEU A 124 -11.49 -7.96 18.97
N THR A 125 -11.57 -8.75 20.04
CA THR A 125 -11.49 -10.21 19.98
C THR A 125 -12.63 -10.78 19.16
N LEU A 126 -13.86 -10.35 19.41
CA LEU A 126 -15.03 -10.79 18.64
C LEU A 126 -14.89 -10.41 17.16
N ARG A 127 -14.46 -9.17 16.88
CA ARG A 127 -14.20 -8.69 15.52
C ARG A 127 -13.19 -9.58 14.80
N TYR A 128 -12.07 -9.90 15.45
CA TYR A 128 -11.03 -10.73 14.85
C TYR A 128 -11.49 -12.18 14.64
N ALA A 129 -12.14 -12.78 15.64
CA ALA A 129 -12.67 -14.14 15.54
C ALA A 129 -13.64 -14.28 14.36
N LEU A 130 -14.54 -13.32 14.18
CA LEU A 130 -15.48 -13.29 13.06
C LEU A 130 -14.79 -13.03 11.71
N TYR A 131 -13.72 -12.24 11.70
CA TYR A 131 -12.91 -12.00 10.50
C TYR A 131 -12.21 -13.28 10.01
N VAL A 132 -11.65 -14.09 10.91
CA VAL A 132 -10.94 -15.34 10.54
C VAL A 132 -11.87 -16.55 10.37
N MET A 133 -13.12 -16.46 10.83
CA MET A 133 -14.08 -17.56 10.82
C MET A 133 -14.25 -18.21 9.43
N PRO A 134 -14.40 -17.50 8.30
CA PRO A 134 -14.53 -18.14 6.99
C PRO A 134 -13.31 -19.00 6.64
N THR A 135 -12.09 -18.50 6.92
CA THR A 135 -10.85 -19.23 6.68
C THR A 135 -10.75 -20.47 7.55
N LEU A 136 -11.09 -20.35 8.83
CA LEU A 136 -11.09 -21.50 9.74
C LEU A 136 -12.14 -22.54 9.35
N ALA A 137 -13.34 -22.11 8.97
CA ALA A 137 -14.40 -23.00 8.49
C ALA A 137 -13.94 -23.80 7.27
N LEU A 138 -13.35 -23.14 6.26
CA LEU A 138 -12.79 -23.82 5.09
C LEU A 138 -11.71 -24.83 5.47
N LEU A 139 -10.77 -24.43 6.34
CA LEU A 139 -9.68 -25.30 6.81
C LEU A 139 -10.23 -26.54 7.55
N PHE A 140 -11.19 -26.36 8.44
CA PHE A 140 -11.81 -27.48 9.16
C PHE A 140 -12.61 -28.38 8.24
N SER A 141 -13.34 -27.83 7.26
CA SER A 141 -14.05 -28.62 6.25
C SER A 141 -13.10 -29.48 5.41
N GLN A 142 -11.92 -28.94 5.04
CA GLN A 142 -10.89 -29.71 4.35
C GLN A 142 -10.33 -30.83 5.24
N LYS A 143 -10.05 -30.55 6.51
CA LYS A 143 -9.54 -31.56 7.46
C LYS A 143 -10.56 -32.63 7.82
N ALA A 144 -11.85 -32.31 7.76
CA ALA A 144 -12.94 -33.25 7.94
C ALA A 144 -13.27 -34.05 6.66
N ASN A 145 -12.46 -33.91 5.59
CA ASN A 145 -12.68 -34.52 4.28
C ASN A 145 -14.05 -34.17 3.64
N LEU A 146 -14.65 -33.03 4.03
CA LEU A 146 -15.89 -32.53 3.44
C LEU A 146 -15.62 -31.80 2.11
N ILE A 147 -14.43 -31.22 1.97
CA ILE A 147 -13.95 -30.50 0.80
C ILE A 147 -12.56 -31.04 0.45
N ASP A 148 -12.34 -31.39 -0.81
CA ASP A 148 -11.01 -31.78 -1.28
C ASP A 148 -10.03 -30.60 -1.15
N PRO A 149 -8.94 -30.72 -0.36
CA PRO A 149 -7.95 -29.65 -0.22
C PRO A 149 -7.28 -29.27 -1.56
N ASN A 150 -7.23 -30.19 -2.52
CA ASN A 150 -6.65 -29.97 -3.84
C ASN A 150 -7.58 -29.21 -4.80
N ASN A 151 -8.84 -28.99 -4.42
CA ASN A 151 -9.79 -28.22 -5.21
C ASN A 151 -9.51 -26.71 -5.08
N THR A 152 -8.44 -26.28 -5.74
CA THR A 152 -7.98 -24.88 -5.77
C THR A 152 -9.08 -23.93 -6.25
N THR A 153 -9.88 -24.34 -7.23
CA THR A 153 -11.01 -23.54 -7.76
C THR A 153 -12.05 -23.25 -6.69
N LEU A 154 -12.42 -24.24 -5.87
CA LEU A 154 -13.38 -24.05 -4.78
C LEU A 154 -12.81 -23.12 -3.70
N ASN A 155 -11.55 -23.31 -3.30
CA ASN A 155 -10.90 -22.45 -2.29
C ASN A 155 -10.83 -20.98 -2.73
N ILE A 156 -10.48 -20.75 -4.01
CA ILE A 156 -10.46 -19.42 -4.62
C ILE A 156 -11.87 -18.85 -4.65
N SER A 157 -12.87 -19.64 -5.07
CA SER A 157 -14.26 -19.20 -5.17
C SER A 157 -14.84 -18.83 -3.80
N PHE A 158 -14.58 -19.62 -2.77
CA PHE A 158 -15.01 -19.34 -1.40
C PHE A 158 -14.40 -18.04 -0.87
N SER A 159 -13.11 -17.84 -1.10
CA SER A 159 -12.40 -16.61 -0.72
C SER A 159 -12.93 -15.40 -1.48
N ALA A 160 -13.20 -15.55 -2.78
CA ALA A 160 -13.76 -14.51 -3.63
C ALA A 160 -15.18 -14.11 -3.20
N ILE A 161 -16.04 -15.08 -2.89
CA ILE A 161 -17.40 -14.83 -2.38
C ILE A 161 -17.33 -14.12 -1.04
N THR A 162 -16.46 -14.56 -0.12
CA THR A 162 -16.27 -13.90 1.18
C THR A 162 -15.85 -12.44 0.99
N ALA A 163 -14.87 -12.18 0.13
CA ALA A 163 -14.43 -10.82 -0.19
C ALA A 163 -15.55 -9.98 -0.83
N LEU A 164 -16.33 -10.55 -1.76
CA LEU A 164 -17.46 -9.90 -2.41
C LEU A 164 -18.53 -9.50 -1.39
N VAL A 165 -18.90 -10.39 -0.47
CA VAL A 165 -19.86 -10.09 0.61
C VAL A 165 -19.36 -8.92 1.45
N LEU A 166 -18.08 -8.92 1.85
CA LEU A 166 -17.49 -7.81 2.62
C LEU A 166 -17.55 -6.48 1.85
N ILE A 167 -17.21 -6.50 0.56
CA ILE A 167 -17.25 -5.31 -0.31
C ILE A 167 -18.67 -4.78 -0.42
N LEU A 168 -19.65 -5.65 -0.70
CA LEU A 168 -21.05 -5.29 -0.82
C LEU A 168 -21.58 -4.71 0.49
N MET A 169 -21.26 -5.32 1.64
CA MET A 169 -21.67 -4.78 2.94
C MET A 169 -21.10 -3.37 3.19
N ILE A 170 -19.81 -3.15 2.91
CA ILE A 170 -19.20 -1.83 3.07
C ILE A 170 -19.83 -0.81 2.11
N ALA A 171 -20.18 -1.23 0.89
CA ALA A 171 -20.75 -0.35 -0.12
C ALA A 171 -22.22 0.03 0.17
N LEU A 172 -23.02 -0.93 0.66
CA LEU A 172 -24.47 -0.78 0.80
C LEU A 172 -24.91 -0.30 2.19
N THR A 173 -24.06 -0.40 3.21
CA THR A 173 -24.44 -0.03 4.58
C THR A 173 -24.16 1.45 4.86
N LYS A 174 -25.06 2.10 5.60
CA LYS A 174 -24.98 3.54 5.95
C LYS A 174 -23.66 3.91 6.64
N HIS A 175 -23.20 3.05 7.55
CA HIS A 175 -21.95 3.23 8.30
C HIS A 175 -20.74 2.54 7.62
N LYS A 176 -20.93 2.01 6.41
CA LYS A 176 -19.94 1.28 5.62
C LYS A 176 -19.27 0.13 6.38
N GLN A 177 -20.05 -0.56 7.20
CA GLN A 177 -19.58 -1.65 8.07
C GLN A 177 -19.63 -3.00 7.35
N THR A 178 -18.74 -3.90 7.76
CA THR A 178 -18.81 -5.34 7.46
C THR A 178 -19.63 -6.09 8.52
N TYR A 179 -19.92 -7.38 8.32
CA TYR A 179 -20.64 -8.18 9.33
C TYR A 179 -19.88 -8.22 10.66
N TYR A 180 -18.56 -8.41 10.62
CA TYR A 180 -17.75 -8.46 11.84
C TYR A 180 -17.63 -7.10 12.52
N ASP A 181 -17.70 -5.99 11.77
CA ASP A 181 -17.73 -4.66 12.37
C ASP A 181 -19.04 -4.43 13.14
N MET A 182 -20.17 -4.81 12.56
CA MET A 182 -21.50 -4.66 13.18
C MET A 182 -21.65 -5.49 14.45
N VAL A 183 -21.30 -6.78 14.39
CA VAL A 183 -21.40 -7.67 15.56
C VAL A 183 -20.45 -7.22 16.68
N ALA A 184 -19.26 -6.72 16.32
CA ALA A 184 -18.32 -6.17 17.28
C ALA A 184 -18.64 -4.75 17.75
N LYS A 185 -19.68 -4.09 17.21
CA LYS A 185 -20.03 -2.68 17.47
C LYS A 185 -18.85 -1.73 17.23
N THR A 186 -18.20 -1.91 16.09
CA THR A 186 -17.06 -1.08 15.65
C THR A 186 -17.34 -0.41 14.31
N VAL A 187 -16.73 0.74 14.10
CA VAL A 187 -16.81 1.51 12.84
C VAL A 187 -15.41 1.97 12.45
N VAL A 188 -15.16 2.01 11.13
CA VAL A 188 -13.93 2.60 10.59
C VAL A 188 -14.22 4.00 10.09
N LEU A 189 -13.62 4.97 10.75
CA LEU A 189 -13.74 6.37 10.39
C LEU A 189 -12.59 6.74 9.47
N GLN A 190 -12.89 7.59 8.49
CA GLN A 190 -11.87 8.33 7.75
C GLN A 190 -11.69 9.71 8.36
N LYS A 191 -10.47 10.26 8.30
CA LYS A 191 -10.29 11.67 8.63
C LYS A 191 -11.17 12.53 7.68
N PRO A 192 -11.77 13.61 8.19
CA PRO A 192 -12.51 14.53 7.34
C PRO A 192 -11.59 15.05 6.25
N LYS A 193 -12.10 15.01 5.01
CA LYS A 193 -11.44 15.61 3.85
C LYS A 193 -11.32 17.10 4.16
N LYS A 194 -10.09 17.63 4.27
CA LYS A 194 -9.89 19.08 4.44
C LYS A 194 -10.57 19.77 3.25
N ALA A 195 -11.64 20.51 3.52
CA ALA A 195 -12.49 21.14 2.51
C ALA A 195 -11.74 22.19 1.68
N ASP A 196 -10.77 22.88 2.28
CA ASP A 196 -10.13 24.02 1.64
C ASP A 196 -8.65 23.74 1.35
N SER A 197 -8.39 22.90 0.35
CA SER A 197 -7.10 22.94 -0.33
C SER A 197 -7.24 23.93 -1.48
N PRO A 198 -6.49 25.06 -1.52
CA PRO A 198 -6.51 25.96 -2.66
C PRO A 198 -5.92 25.32 -3.93
N PHE A 199 -5.54 24.05 -3.85
CA PHE A 199 -4.90 23.28 -4.91
C PHE A 199 -5.74 22.08 -5.31
N VAL A 200 -5.89 21.90 -6.62
CA VAL A 200 -6.36 20.66 -7.23
C VAL A 200 -5.19 19.67 -7.29
N TYR A 201 -5.35 18.50 -6.67
CA TYR A 201 -4.29 17.48 -6.65
C TYR A 201 -4.24 16.69 -7.96
N ALA A 202 -3.02 16.48 -8.48
CA ALA A 202 -2.79 15.73 -9.71
C ALA A 202 -3.15 14.24 -9.52
N GLY A 203 -4.02 13.73 -10.41
CA GLY A 203 -4.46 12.34 -10.42
C GLY A 203 -3.44 11.36 -11.00
N LEU A 204 -3.81 10.07 -11.02
CA LEU A 204 -2.94 9.02 -11.54
C LEU A 204 -2.60 9.25 -13.01
N ARG A 205 -3.58 9.65 -13.83
CA ARG A 205 -3.39 9.88 -15.27
C ARG A 205 -2.30 10.93 -15.53
N GLN A 206 -2.40 12.11 -14.91
CA GLN A 206 -1.45 13.21 -15.09
C GLN A 206 -0.04 12.80 -14.61
N ARG A 207 0.04 12.06 -13.51
CA ARG A 207 1.33 11.59 -12.97
C ARG A 207 1.97 10.53 -13.86
N PHE A 208 1.17 9.58 -14.36
CA PHE A 208 1.63 8.53 -15.26
C PHE A 208 2.11 9.12 -16.60
N SER A 209 1.32 10.01 -17.22
CA SER A 209 1.73 10.67 -18.47
C SER A 209 2.99 11.53 -18.29
N SER A 210 3.12 12.23 -17.15
CA SER A 210 4.34 12.99 -16.84
C SER A 210 5.55 12.07 -16.70
N ASN A 211 5.42 10.98 -15.93
CA ASN A 211 6.49 10.01 -15.73
C ASN A 211 6.91 9.32 -17.04
N PHE A 212 5.95 9.02 -17.92
CA PHE A 212 6.22 8.45 -19.24
C PHE A 212 7.05 9.42 -20.10
N LEU A 213 6.63 10.69 -20.20
CA LEU A 213 7.37 11.72 -20.95
C LEU A 213 8.77 11.95 -20.38
N ASP A 214 8.90 12.03 -19.07
CA ASP A 214 10.19 12.19 -18.41
C ASP A 214 11.11 10.97 -18.63
N THR A 215 10.53 9.77 -18.70
CA THR A 215 11.28 8.55 -19.02
C THR A 215 11.87 8.63 -20.43
N LEU A 216 11.14 9.16 -21.41
CA LEU A 216 11.69 9.39 -22.76
C LEU A 216 12.88 10.35 -22.74
N VAL A 217 12.77 11.46 -21.99
CA VAL A 217 13.87 12.43 -21.83
C VAL A 217 15.09 11.74 -21.19
N ILE A 218 14.87 10.96 -20.13
CA ILE A 218 15.92 10.21 -19.43
C ILE A 218 16.58 9.18 -20.37
N ILE A 219 15.82 8.46 -21.19
CA ILE A 219 16.37 7.51 -22.16
C ILE A 219 17.32 8.22 -23.14
N VAL A 220 16.92 9.40 -23.65
CA VAL A 220 17.78 10.18 -24.55
C VAL A 220 19.07 10.61 -23.83
N LEU A 221 18.96 11.15 -22.60
CA LEU A 221 20.12 11.56 -21.81
C LEU A 221 21.07 10.38 -21.52
N LEU A 222 20.53 9.24 -21.10
CA LEU A 222 21.31 8.04 -20.85
C LEU A 222 21.97 7.52 -22.13
N THR A 223 21.26 7.52 -23.26
CA THR A 223 21.83 7.08 -24.55
C THR A 223 23.01 7.96 -24.96
N LEU A 224 22.90 9.28 -24.82
CA LEU A 224 24.01 10.20 -25.12
C LEU A 224 25.20 9.99 -24.19
N ILE A 225 24.96 9.78 -22.89
CA ILE A 225 26.02 9.52 -21.91
C ILE A 225 26.68 8.18 -22.21
N THR A 226 25.91 7.11 -22.40
CA THR A 226 26.44 5.79 -22.74
C THR A 226 27.24 5.84 -24.04
N PHE A 227 26.76 6.52 -25.08
CA PHE A 227 27.50 6.73 -26.32
C PHE A 227 28.84 7.45 -26.08
N ALA A 228 28.85 8.52 -25.28
CA ALA A 228 30.07 9.24 -24.92
C ALA A 228 31.04 8.34 -24.13
N LEU A 229 30.54 7.52 -23.20
CA LEU A 229 31.35 6.57 -22.44
C LEU A 229 31.99 5.51 -23.34
N PHE A 230 31.25 4.96 -24.30
CA PHE A 230 31.79 4.00 -25.29
C PHE A 230 32.87 4.62 -26.19
N LYS A 231 32.81 5.93 -26.46
CA LYS A 231 33.85 6.65 -27.21
C LYS A 231 35.12 6.86 -26.39
N ILE A 232 35.00 7.14 -25.09
CA ILE A 232 36.14 7.39 -24.20
C ILE A 232 36.78 6.07 -23.74
N LEU A 233 35.96 5.03 -23.54
CA LEU A 233 36.34 3.71 -23.06
C LEU A 233 35.84 2.65 -24.07
N PRO A 234 36.49 2.52 -25.25
CA PRO A 234 36.13 1.50 -26.21
C PRO A 234 36.30 0.10 -25.58
N PRO A 235 35.36 -0.83 -25.79
CA PRO A 235 35.45 -2.16 -25.23
C PRO A 235 36.62 -2.91 -25.88
N ASP A 236 37.56 -3.40 -25.06
CA ASP A 236 38.65 -4.23 -25.53
C ASP A 236 38.08 -5.58 -26.03
N THR A 237 38.10 -5.79 -27.35
CA THR A 237 37.55 -6.99 -28.01
C THR A 237 38.28 -8.29 -27.64
N ALA A 238 39.40 -8.20 -26.91
CA ALA A 238 40.34 -9.29 -26.70
C ALA A 238 40.23 -10.01 -25.33
N SER A 239 39.42 -9.52 -24.38
CA SER A 239 39.33 -10.15 -23.05
C SER A 239 37.88 -10.37 -22.61
N SER A 240 37.54 -11.63 -22.33
CA SER A 240 36.22 -12.08 -21.87
C SER A 240 35.77 -11.53 -20.50
N PHE A 241 36.56 -10.63 -19.89
CA PHE A 241 36.35 -10.06 -18.55
C PHE A 241 36.36 -8.51 -18.52
N SER A 242 36.43 -7.80 -19.66
CA SER A 242 36.71 -6.35 -19.71
C SER A 242 35.59 -5.32 -19.94
N PRO A 243 34.27 -5.59 -19.72
CA PRO A 243 33.31 -4.48 -19.67
C PRO A 243 33.00 -3.99 -18.25
N PHE A 244 33.66 -4.49 -17.19
CA PHE A 244 33.27 -4.16 -15.81
C PHE A 244 33.26 -2.64 -15.50
N PRO A 245 34.30 -1.84 -15.85
CA PRO A 245 34.27 -0.40 -15.59
C PRO A 245 33.16 0.33 -16.37
N VAL A 246 32.97 -0.03 -17.65
CA VAL A 246 31.94 0.58 -18.51
C VAL A 246 30.53 0.22 -18.01
N TYR A 247 30.35 -1.04 -17.58
CA TYR A 247 29.09 -1.52 -17.01
C TYR A 247 28.79 -0.85 -15.66
N PHE A 248 29.78 -0.80 -14.77
CA PHE A 248 29.64 -0.13 -13.46
C PHE A 248 29.32 1.37 -13.63
N LEU A 249 29.99 2.03 -14.57
CA LEU A 249 29.74 3.45 -14.85
C LEU A 249 28.37 3.66 -15.51
N SER A 250 27.94 2.74 -16.37
CA SER A 250 26.60 2.75 -16.97
C SER A 250 25.50 2.54 -15.93
N LEU A 251 25.69 1.62 -14.98
CA LEU A 251 24.77 1.43 -13.84
C LEU A 251 24.72 2.68 -12.96
N THR A 252 25.89 3.26 -12.66
CA THR A 252 25.99 4.50 -11.88
C THR A 252 25.27 5.64 -12.60
N ALA A 253 25.44 5.77 -13.92
CA ALA A 253 24.72 6.77 -14.73
C ALA A 253 23.21 6.50 -14.73
N ALA A 254 22.77 5.25 -14.89
CA ALA A 254 21.37 4.86 -14.85
C ALA A 254 20.69 5.22 -13.51
N PHE A 255 21.45 5.29 -12.41
CA PHE A 255 20.97 5.74 -11.13
C PHE A 255 21.07 7.27 -10.94
N LEU A 256 22.20 7.89 -11.28
CA LEU A 256 22.43 9.30 -10.99
C LEU A 256 21.72 10.24 -11.96
N VAL A 257 21.61 9.89 -13.25
CA VAL A 257 21.05 10.77 -14.27
C VAL A 257 19.56 11.03 -14.04
N PRO A 258 18.70 10.03 -13.78
CA PRO A 258 17.28 10.30 -13.47
C PRO A 258 17.12 11.15 -12.20
N PHE A 259 17.95 10.89 -11.18
CA PHE A 259 17.93 11.69 -9.95
C PHE A 259 18.36 13.14 -10.22
N ALA A 260 19.49 13.36 -10.89
CA ALA A 260 19.99 14.69 -11.20
C ALA A 260 19.01 15.48 -12.08
N TYR A 261 18.42 14.83 -13.10
CA TYR A 261 17.37 15.40 -13.92
C TYR A 261 16.16 15.81 -13.07
N SER A 262 15.55 14.87 -12.32
CA SER A 262 14.35 15.16 -11.54
C SER A 262 14.61 16.18 -10.43
N ALA A 263 15.72 16.07 -9.69
CA ALA A 263 16.09 16.98 -8.61
C ALA A 263 16.34 18.40 -9.13
N SER A 264 17.09 18.58 -10.22
CA SER A 264 17.33 19.90 -10.81
C SER A 264 16.03 20.56 -11.27
N GLN A 265 15.12 19.80 -11.89
CA GLN A 265 13.84 20.32 -12.37
C GLN A 265 12.87 20.64 -11.22
N HIS A 266 12.78 19.78 -10.21
CA HIS A 266 11.95 20.00 -9.01
C HIS A 266 12.48 21.15 -8.16
N CYS A 267 13.80 21.36 -8.14
CA CYS A 267 14.44 22.50 -7.50
C CYS A 267 14.54 23.73 -8.42
N SER A 268 13.88 23.75 -9.58
CA SER A 268 13.81 24.96 -10.41
C SER A 268 12.70 25.92 -9.95
N LYS A 269 12.60 27.09 -10.59
CA LYS A 269 11.47 28.02 -10.41
C LYS A 269 10.11 27.37 -10.77
N HIS A 270 10.12 26.40 -11.69
CA HIS A 270 8.91 25.74 -12.18
C HIS A 270 8.43 24.62 -11.25
N GLN A 271 9.33 24.07 -10.41
CA GLN A 271 9.03 22.94 -9.53
C GLN A 271 8.39 21.75 -10.28
N ALA A 272 8.83 21.53 -11.52
CA ALA A 272 8.22 20.58 -12.45
C ALA A 272 9.26 20.15 -13.49
N THR A 273 9.34 18.84 -13.73
CA THR A 273 10.03 18.24 -14.87
C THR A 273 9.35 18.60 -16.18
N LEU A 274 9.98 18.27 -17.32
CA LEU A 274 9.40 18.56 -18.63
C LEU A 274 8.05 17.87 -18.83
N GLY A 275 7.94 16.58 -18.47
CA GLY A 275 6.68 15.84 -18.51
C GLY A 275 5.62 16.45 -17.62
N MET A 276 6.00 16.89 -16.42
CA MET A 276 5.09 17.57 -15.49
C MET A 276 4.60 18.91 -16.02
N ARG A 277 5.46 19.72 -16.67
CA ARG A 277 5.07 20.99 -17.29
C ARG A 277 4.06 20.80 -18.41
N ILE A 278 4.26 19.78 -19.26
CA ILE A 278 3.32 19.42 -20.33
C ILE A 278 1.94 19.08 -19.75
N ASN A 279 1.91 18.33 -18.65
CA ASN A 279 0.68 17.95 -17.96
C ASN A 279 0.17 19.00 -16.97
N LYS A 280 0.79 20.19 -16.90
CA LYS A 280 0.40 21.30 -16.02
C LYS A 280 0.33 20.88 -14.55
N ILE A 281 1.31 20.12 -14.11
CA ILE A 281 1.46 19.73 -12.70
C ILE A 281 2.81 20.20 -12.16
N LYS A 282 2.85 20.49 -10.86
CA LYS A 282 4.07 20.80 -10.13
C LYS A 282 4.13 20.05 -8.81
N ILE A 283 5.35 19.88 -8.28
CA ILE A 283 5.60 19.26 -6.99
C ILE A 283 5.88 20.34 -5.94
N MET A 284 5.31 20.19 -4.75
CA MET A 284 5.58 21.07 -3.61
C MET A 284 5.56 20.27 -2.31
N THR A 285 6.06 20.85 -1.22
CA THR A 285 5.94 20.24 0.10
C THR A 285 4.48 20.29 0.58
N THR A 286 4.15 19.52 1.62
CA THR A 286 2.85 19.59 2.29
C THR A 286 2.54 20.96 2.90
N ASP A 287 3.57 21.79 3.08
CA ASP A 287 3.51 23.15 3.60
C ASP A 287 3.53 24.19 2.45
N HIS A 288 3.30 23.73 1.21
CA HIS A 288 3.21 24.54 -0.01
C HIS A 288 4.49 25.27 -0.41
N GLN A 289 5.63 24.80 0.09
CA GLN A 289 6.95 25.32 -0.24
C GLN A 289 7.63 24.48 -1.31
N LYS A 290 8.75 24.99 -1.83
CA LYS A 290 9.63 24.26 -2.72
C LYS A 290 10.24 23.03 -2.02
N PRO A 291 10.25 21.85 -2.65
CA PRO A 291 10.85 20.67 -2.04
C PRO A 291 12.37 20.82 -1.94
N SER A 292 12.93 20.41 -0.80
CA SER A 292 14.38 20.35 -0.59
C SER A 292 15.00 19.15 -1.31
N VAL A 293 16.29 19.25 -1.67
CA VAL A 293 17.03 18.15 -2.30
C VAL A 293 17.00 16.89 -1.42
N LYS A 294 17.08 17.04 -0.09
CA LYS A 294 16.99 15.91 0.86
C LYS A 294 15.65 15.18 0.76
N GLN A 295 14.54 15.90 0.67
CA GLN A 295 13.21 15.29 0.49
C GLN A 295 13.08 14.57 -0.85
N LEU A 296 13.62 15.17 -1.92
CA LEU A 296 13.60 14.57 -3.25
C LEU A 296 14.47 13.31 -3.31
N PHE A 297 15.64 13.32 -2.68
CA PHE A 297 16.52 12.16 -2.58
C PHE A 297 15.84 11.03 -1.80
N LEU A 298 15.26 11.32 -0.63
CA LEU A 298 14.50 10.34 0.14
C LEU A 298 13.37 9.72 -0.70
N ARG A 299 12.61 10.57 -1.43
CA ARG A 299 11.55 10.10 -2.32
C ARG A 299 12.08 9.18 -3.42
N TYR A 300 13.21 9.54 -4.05
CA TYR A 300 13.83 8.79 -5.12
C TYR A 300 14.31 7.40 -4.65
N ILE A 301 15.00 7.35 -3.50
CA ILE A 301 15.47 6.10 -2.90
C ILE A 301 14.30 5.16 -2.57
N ILE A 302 13.23 5.69 -1.95
CA ILE A 302 12.05 4.87 -1.64
C ILE A 302 11.38 4.37 -2.93
N ALA A 303 11.25 5.23 -3.95
CA ALA A 303 10.66 4.83 -5.22
C ALA A 303 11.46 3.74 -5.93
N ILE A 304 12.80 3.83 -5.96
CA ILE A 304 13.66 2.79 -6.53
C ILE A 304 13.58 1.49 -5.74
N ALA A 305 13.64 1.57 -4.41
CA ALA A 305 13.55 0.39 -3.56
C ALA A 305 12.23 -0.36 -3.78
N ILE A 306 11.18 0.34 -4.21
CA ILE A 306 9.85 -0.21 -4.41
C ILE A 306 9.59 -0.64 -5.85
N PHE A 307 10.30 -0.05 -6.83
CA PHE A 307 10.16 -0.33 -8.24
C PHE A 307 10.14 -1.83 -8.62
N PRO A 308 11.04 -2.72 -8.11
CA PRO A 308 11.01 -4.13 -8.50
C PRO A 308 9.82 -4.91 -7.94
N PHE A 309 9.04 -4.33 -7.02
CA PHE A 309 7.93 -5.00 -6.36
C PHE A 309 6.59 -4.59 -6.99
N THR A 310 6.13 -5.35 -8.00
CA THR A 310 4.88 -5.11 -8.73
C THR A 310 3.68 -4.83 -7.82
N LEU A 311 3.55 -5.62 -6.74
CA LEU A 311 2.49 -5.45 -5.73
C LEU A 311 2.51 -4.05 -5.08
N LEU A 312 3.70 -3.56 -4.69
CA LEU A 312 3.85 -2.23 -4.08
C LEU A 312 3.61 -1.09 -5.10
N ASN A 313 3.87 -1.33 -6.39
CA ASN A 313 3.51 -0.38 -7.45
C ASN A 313 1.98 -0.28 -7.62
N ILE A 314 1.26 -1.40 -7.57
CA ILE A 314 -0.22 -1.40 -7.59
C ILE A 314 -0.75 -0.64 -6.37
N LEU A 315 -0.19 -0.88 -5.19
CA LEU A 315 -0.51 -0.13 -3.97
C LEU A 315 -0.32 1.38 -4.16
N THR A 316 0.79 1.79 -4.78
CA THR A 316 1.06 3.20 -5.11
C THR A 316 -0.09 3.81 -5.91
N ALA A 317 -0.49 3.14 -6.99
CA ALA A 317 -1.58 3.61 -7.85
C ALA A 317 -2.89 3.73 -7.07
N CYS A 318 -3.22 2.72 -6.28
CA CYS A 318 -4.43 2.72 -5.45
C CYS A 318 -4.41 3.83 -4.39
N MET A 319 -3.25 4.12 -3.77
CA MET A 319 -3.10 5.24 -2.82
C MET A 319 -3.30 6.59 -3.50
N ILE A 320 -2.78 6.77 -4.73
CA ILE A 320 -3.01 7.98 -5.52
C ILE A 320 -4.50 8.17 -5.81
N PHE A 321 -5.25 7.09 -6.08
CA PHE A 321 -6.69 7.15 -6.28
C PHE A 321 -7.50 7.43 -5.02
N SER A 322 -7.07 6.88 -3.88
CA SER A 322 -7.93 6.77 -2.69
C SER A 322 -7.62 7.80 -1.61
N THR A 323 -6.44 8.44 -1.65
CA THR A 323 -6.06 9.45 -0.65
C THR A 323 -6.52 10.84 -1.08
N ASP A 324 -6.90 11.67 -0.12
CA ASP A 324 -7.50 12.98 -0.39
C ASP A 324 -6.54 13.93 -1.13
N ARG A 325 -5.23 13.83 -0.85
CA ARG A 325 -4.14 14.57 -1.53
C ARG A 325 -3.56 13.82 -2.73
N LYS A 326 -4.16 12.70 -3.12
CA LYS A 326 -3.73 11.78 -4.19
C LYS A 326 -2.26 11.37 -4.10
N GLN A 327 -1.75 11.17 -2.88
CA GLN A 327 -0.33 10.88 -2.63
C GLN A 327 -0.02 9.39 -2.71
N ALA A 328 1.11 9.06 -3.31
CA ALA A 328 1.75 7.76 -3.14
C ALA A 328 2.32 7.60 -1.72
N HIS A 329 2.69 6.38 -1.32
CA HIS A 329 3.35 6.14 -0.04
C HIS A 329 4.70 6.90 0.06
N TYR A 330 5.52 6.91 -1.00
CA TYR A 330 6.79 7.63 -1.01
C TYR A 330 6.60 9.15 -1.00
N ASP A 331 5.47 9.66 -1.51
CA ASP A 331 5.13 11.08 -1.42
C ASP A 331 4.80 11.48 0.02
N LYS A 332 4.03 10.64 0.73
CA LYS A 332 3.71 10.85 2.15
C LYS A 332 4.96 10.82 3.02
N MET A 333 5.84 9.84 2.81
CA MET A 333 7.10 9.71 3.56
C MET A 333 8.04 10.90 3.32
N SER A 334 8.09 11.42 2.10
CA SER A 334 8.91 12.60 1.74
C SER A 334 8.22 13.95 1.97
N LYS A 335 6.97 13.95 2.45
CA LYS A 335 6.15 15.14 2.71
C LYS A 335 5.99 16.03 1.46
N VAL A 336 5.74 15.42 0.31
CA VAL A 336 5.48 16.13 -0.95
C VAL A 336 4.08 15.86 -1.50
N ILE A 337 3.57 16.80 -2.28
CA ILE A 337 2.29 16.73 -2.97
C ILE A 337 2.45 17.17 -4.42
N PHE A 338 1.61 16.62 -5.30
CA PHE A 338 1.52 17.07 -6.69
C PHE A 338 0.22 17.82 -6.89
N VAL A 339 0.33 19.01 -7.42
CA VAL A 339 -0.81 19.90 -7.65
C VAL A 339 -0.85 20.32 -9.11
N GLU A 340 -2.05 20.53 -9.62
CA GLU A 340 -2.25 21.16 -10.91
C GLU A 340 -1.86 22.63 -10.82
N THR A 341 -1.12 23.12 -11.81
CA THR A 341 -0.90 24.55 -12.00
C THR A 341 -2.18 25.11 -12.64
N SER A 342 -2.97 25.88 -11.88
CA SER A 342 -4.12 26.61 -12.43
C SER A 342 -3.67 27.45 -13.64
N LYS A 343 -4.55 27.58 -14.64
CA LYS A 343 -4.33 28.54 -15.74
C LYS A 343 -4.21 29.95 -15.20
#